data_AF-A0AAU1I6A3-F1
#
_entry.id   AF-A0AAU1I6A3-F1
#
_cell.length_a   1.000
_cell.length_b   1.000
_cell.length_c   1.000
_cell.angle_alpha   90.00
_cell.angle_beta   90.00
_cell.angle_gamma   90.00
#
_symmetry.space_group_name_H-M   'P 1'
#
loop_
_entity.id
_entity.type
_entity.pdbx_description
1 polymer ?
#
loop_
_entity_poly.entity_id
_entity_poly.type
_entity_poly.pdbx_seq_one_letter_code
_entity_poly.pdbx_strand_id
1 'polypeptide(L)'
;MTLKIHIDDSAAPYEQVRAQISELAHSGVLPVGYRLPTVRGLAESLGLAANTVAKAYRALESDGVIETRGRNGTFVAAAGSAAERELASAAQTYVERARRLGLTEADALAAVQDALRAAYRG
;
A
#
# COMPACT_ATOMS: atom_id res chain seq x y z
N MET A 1 -8.35 -6.86 1.66
CA MET A 1 -7.32 -7.27 2.64
C MET A 1 -7.34 -6.32 3.83
N THR A 2 -7.33 -6.85 5.05
CA THR A 2 -7.44 -6.05 6.28
C THR A 2 -6.06 -5.89 6.91
N LEU A 3 -5.67 -4.64 7.17
CA LEU A 3 -4.44 -4.31 7.90
C LEU A 3 -4.56 -4.82 9.35
N LYS A 4 -3.66 -5.69 9.78
CA LYS A 4 -3.59 -6.20 11.15
C LYS A 4 -2.29 -5.71 11.79
N ILE A 5 -2.41 -4.92 12.85
CA ILE A 5 -1.29 -4.41 13.65
C ILE A 5 -1.56 -4.77 15.10
N HIS A 6 -0.54 -5.28 15.79
CA HIS A 6 -0.60 -5.64 17.20
C HIS A 6 0.19 -4.62 18.02
N ILE A 7 -0.36 -4.14 19.13
CA ILE A 7 0.31 -3.21 20.03
C ILE A 7 0.49 -3.89 21.38
N ASP A 8 1.70 -3.85 21.92
CA ASP A 8 2.05 -4.34 23.25
C ASP A 8 2.89 -3.29 24.02
N ASP A 9 3.42 -3.67 25.19
CA ASP A 9 4.20 -2.79 26.06
C ASP A 9 5.72 -2.84 25.80
N SER A 10 6.17 -3.51 24.72
CA SER A 10 7.60 -3.73 24.44
C SER A 10 8.34 -2.48 23.96
N ALA A 11 7.63 -1.54 23.33
CA ALA A 11 8.20 -0.34 22.73
C ALA A 11 7.16 0.79 22.63
N ALA A 12 7.60 1.99 22.23
CA ALA A 12 6.67 3.09 22.01
C ALA A 12 5.64 2.73 20.91
N PRO A 13 4.33 2.93 21.10
CA PRO A 13 3.32 2.48 20.13
C PRO A 13 3.50 3.01 18.70
N TYR A 14 4.05 4.22 18.54
CA TYR A 14 4.35 4.75 17.20
C TYR A 14 5.45 3.96 16.47
N GLU A 15 6.43 3.42 17.20
CA GLU A 15 7.52 2.62 16.63
C GLU A 15 7.00 1.26 16.21
N GLN A 16 6.11 0.66 17.01
CA GLN A 16 5.46 -0.60 16.67
C GLN A 16 4.62 -0.50 15.39
N VAL A 17 3.81 0.58 15.25
CA VAL A 17 3.04 0.84 14.03
C VAL A 17 3.96 1.03 12.82
N ARG A 18 5.03 1.82 12.95
CA ARG A 18 6.01 2.04 11.88
C ARG A 18 6.68 0.72 11.47
N ALA A 19 7.17 -0.06 12.42
CA ALA A 19 7.88 -1.30 12.17
C ALA A 19 6.98 -2.32 11.46
N GLN A 20 5.76 -2.53 11.94
CA GLN A 20 4.84 -3.51 11.34
C GLN A 20 4.36 -3.09 9.94
N ILE A 21 4.02 -1.82 9.72
CA ILE A 21 3.65 -1.36 8.36
C ILE A 21 4.83 -1.50 7.40
N SER A 22 6.05 -1.20 7.87
CA SER A 22 7.26 -1.39 7.08
C SER A 22 7.44 -2.86 6.72
N GLU A 23 7.38 -3.77 7.68
CA GLU A 23 7.54 -5.22 7.43
C GLU A 23 6.48 -5.75 6.47
N LEU A 24 5.22 -5.34 6.64
CA LEU A 24 4.15 -5.75 5.75
C LEU A 24 4.33 -5.21 4.33
N ALA A 25 4.84 -3.99 4.17
CA ALA A 25 5.17 -3.43 2.86
C ALA A 25 6.35 -4.17 2.21
N HIS A 26 7.45 -4.41 2.95
CA HIS A 26 8.65 -5.08 2.44
C HIS A 26 8.40 -6.55 2.07
N SER A 27 7.57 -7.27 2.83
CA SER A 27 7.16 -8.64 2.54
C SER A 27 6.16 -8.73 1.38
N GLY A 28 5.69 -7.60 0.84
CA GLY A 28 4.68 -7.55 -0.22
C GLY A 28 3.26 -7.88 0.26
N VAL A 29 3.07 -8.13 1.56
CA VAL A 29 1.74 -8.30 2.15
C VAL A 29 0.94 -7.03 1.94
N LEU A 30 1.48 -5.84 2.17
CA LEU A 30 0.84 -4.61 1.67
C LEU A 30 1.46 -4.27 0.33
N PRO A 31 0.81 -4.59 -0.79
CA PRO A 31 1.39 -4.32 -2.09
C PRO A 31 1.51 -2.81 -2.31
N VAL A 32 2.43 -2.44 -3.19
CA VAL A 32 2.56 -1.07 -3.66
C VAL A 32 1.21 -0.55 -4.14
N GLY A 33 0.88 0.67 -3.73
CA GLY A 33 -0.39 1.28 -4.05
C GLY A 33 -1.56 0.79 -3.20
N TYR A 34 -1.32 -0.07 -2.21
CA TYR A 34 -2.32 -0.38 -1.18
C TYR A 34 -2.67 0.89 -0.41
N ARG A 35 -3.97 1.22 -0.37
CA ARG A 35 -4.47 2.37 0.38
C ARG A 35 -4.52 2.07 1.87
N LEU A 36 -3.74 2.80 2.66
CA LEU A 36 -3.77 2.70 4.11
C LEU A 36 -5.02 3.38 4.69
N PRO A 37 -5.48 2.94 5.89
CA PRO A 37 -6.51 3.67 6.62
C PRO A 37 -6.06 5.10 6.91
N THR A 38 -7.02 5.99 7.13
CA THR A 38 -6.72 7.35 7.60
C THR A 38 -6.07 7.29 8.98
N VAL A 39 -5.34 8.34 9.37
CA VAL A 39 -4.76 8.45 10.72
C VAL A 39 -5.81 8.21 11.81
N ARG A 40 -7.00 8.81 11.66
CA ARG A 40 -8.12 8.62 12.60
C ARG A 40 -8.67 7.20 12.56
N GLY A 41 -8.89 6.65 11.38
CA GLY A 41 -9.42 5.29 11.24
C GLY A 41 -8.49 4.23 11.81
N LEU A 42 -7.17 4.36 11.58
CA LEU A 42 -6.20 3.44 12.17
C LEU A 42 -6.12 3.63 13.69
N ALA A 43 -6.11 4.88 14.18
CA ALA A 43 -6.11 5.18 15.60
C ALA A 43 -7.30 4.56 16.33
N GLU A 44 -8.51 4.68 15.78
CA GLU A 44 -9.73 4.05 16.29
C GLU A 44 -9.61 2.52 16.30
N SER A 45 -9.12 1.91 15.21
CA SER A 45 -8.98 0.45 15.13
C SER A 45 -7.96 -0.14 16.11
N LEU A 46 -6.95 0.65 16.51
CA LEU A 46 -5.88 0.22 17.41
C LEU A 46 -6.07 0.73 18.85
N GLY A 47 -7.08 1.54 19.12
CA GLY A 47 -7.26 2.18 20.44
C GLY A 47 -6.12 3.16 20.79
N LEU A 48 -5.49 3.79 19.80
CA LEU A 48 -4.35 4.69 19.97
C LEU A 48 -4.75 6.16 19.84
N ALA A 49 -3.93 7.06 20.39
CA ALA A 49 -4.06 8.49 20.13
C ALA A 49 -3.75 8.81 18.65
N ALA A 50 -4.56 9.66 18.02
CA ALA A 50 -4.36 10.06 16.62
C ALA A 50 -2.96 10.65 16.35
N ASN A 51 -2.39 11.38 17.32
CA ASN A 51 -1.03 11.94 17.19
C ASN A 51 0.06 10.86 17.13
N THR A 52 -0.14 9.72 17.80
CA THR A 52 0.78 8.57 17.76
C THR A 52 0.80 7.96 16.37
N VAL A 53 -0.37 7.72 15.78
CA VAL A 53 -0.48 7.21 14.41
C VAL A 53 0.06 8.23 13.39
N ALA A 54 -0.25 9.51 13.57
CA ALA A 54 0.28 10.57 12.71
C ALA A 54 1.82 10.60 12.75
N LYS A 55 2.42 10.42 13.93
CA LYS A 55 3.88 10.33 14.08
C LYS A 55 4.44 9.13 13.33
N ALA A 56 3.80 7.96 13.42
CA ALA A 56 4.20 6.77 12.67
C ALA A 56 4.11 6.97 11.15
N TYR A 57 3.01 7.55 10.65
CA TYR A 57 2.83 7.82 9.22
C TYR A 57 3.87 8.83 8.69
N ARG A 58 4.16 9.90 9.42
CA ARG A 58 5.23 10.83 9.01
C ARG A 58 6.60 10.16 8.92
N ALA A 59 6.90 9.26 9.85
CA ALA A 59 8.16 8.51 9.81
C ALA A 59 8.21 7.57 8.60
N LEU A 60 7.14 6.81 8.35
CA LEU A 60 7.02 5.93 7.17
C LEU A 60 7.11 6.70 5.85
N GLU A 61 6.54 7.91 5.78
CA GLU A 61 6.62 8.77 4.60
C GLU A 61 8.04 9.30 4.39
N SER A 62 8.71 9.71 5.47
CA SER A 62 10.12 10.11 5.43
C SER A 62 11.04 8.96 5.01
N ASP A 63 10.71 7.72 5.38
CA ASP A 63 11.43 6.51 5.00
C ASP A 63 11.10 6.05 3.57
N GLY A 64 10.12 6.69 2.90
CA GLY A 64 9.66 6.31 1.56
C GLY A 64 8.87 4.99 1.51
N VAL A 65 8.39 4.49 2.65
CA VAL A 65 7.54 3.29 2.73
C VAL A 65 6.10 3.60 2.31
N ILE A 66 5.65 4.82 2.57
CA ILE A 66 4.32 5.30 2.18
C ILE A 66 4.42 6.66 1.50
N GLU A 67 3.37 7.04 0.79
CA GLU A 67 3.22 8.36 0.19
C GLU A 67 1.80 8.89 0.41
N THR A 68 1.69 10.19 0.72
CA THR A 68 0.40 10.89 0.82
C THR A 68 0.07 11.60 -0.48
N ARG A 69 -1.03 11.19 -1.13
CA ARG A 69 -1.54 11.79 -2.37
C ARG A 69 -2.62 12.85 -2.09
N GLY A 70 -2.39 13.71 -1.10
CA GLY A 70 -3.34 14.76 -0.66
C GLY A 70 -4.72 14.20 -0.30
N ARG A 71 -5.79 14.74 -0.91
CA ARG A 71 -7.18 14.27 -0.71
C ARG A 71 -7.44 12.83 -1.14
N ASN A 72 -6.54 12.21 -1.90
CA ASN A 72 -6.71 10.84 -2.38
C ASN A 72 -6.32 9.81 -1.30
N GLY A 73 -5.65 10.24 -0.22
CA GLY A 73 -5.27 9.41 0.91
C GLY A 73 -3.79 9.01 0.92
N THR A 74 -3.47 8.03 1.76
CA THR A 74 -2.11 7.54 1.99
C THR A 74 -1.98 6.12 1.43
N PHE A 75 -0.87 5.85 0.74
CA PHE A 75 -0.65 4.58 0.03
C PHE A 75 0.73 4.02 0.35
N VAL A 76 0.87 2.70 0.30
CA VAL A 76 2.20 2.07 0.30
C VAL A 76 2.92 2.50 -0.96
N ALA A 77 4.11 3.09 -0.79
CA ALA A 77 4.95 3.52 -1.89
C ALA A 77 5.68 2.31 -2.47
N ALA A 78 6.11 2.41 -3.73
CA ALA A 78 7.02 1.40 -4.26
C ALA A 78 8.39 1.61 -3.62
N ALA A 79 8.75 0.71 -2.70
CA ALA A 79 10.13 0.49 -2.34
C ALA A 79 10.83 0.00 -3.62
N GLY A 80 11.70 0.82 -4.20
CA GLY A 80 12.31 0.47 -5.49
C GLY A 80 12.81 1.64 -6.33
N SER A 81 13.44 1.29 -7.44
CA SER A 81 13.86 2.18 -8.52
C SER A 81 12.69 2.98 -9.11
N ALA A 82 13.00 4.04 -9.85
CA ALA A 82 11.98 4.81 -10.58
C ALA A 82 11.15 3.92 -11.53
N ALA A 83 11.75 2.88 -12.11
CA ALA A 83 11.06 1.94 -12.99
C ALA A 83 10.01 1.09 -12.24
N GLU A 84 10.33 0.62 -11.03
CA GLU A 84 9.39 -0.17 -10.21
C GLU A 84 8.19 0.67 -9.77
N ARG A 85 8.41 1.95 -9.43
CA ARG A 85 7.32 2.90 -9.16
C ARG A 85 6.41 3.12 -10.37
N GLU A 86 6.99 3.32 -11.54
CA GLU A 86 6.22 3.52 -12.77
C GLU A 86 5.40 2.28 -13.13
N LEU A 87 5.99 1.09 -13.01
CA LEU A 87 5.31 -0.18 -13.27
C LEU A 87 4.14 -0.39 -12.32
N ALA A 88 4.30 -0.09 -11.03
CA ALA A 88 3.21 -0.19 -10.06
C ALA A 88 2.08 0.80 -10.38
N SER A 89 2.40 2.04 -10.76
CA SER A 89 1.41 3.05 -11.21
C SER A 89 0.63 2.58 -12.44
N ALA A 90 1.32 2.00 -13.43
CA ALA A 90 0.70 1.42 -14.61
C ALA A 90 -0.25 0.26 -14.23
N ALA A 91 0.14 -0.61 -13.30
CA ALA A 91 -0.69 -1.70 -12.81
C ALA A 91 -1.96 -1.18 -12.09
N GLN A 92 -1.85 -0.14 -11.25
CA GLN A 92 -3.03 0.49 -10.62
C GLN A 92 -3.99 1.04 -11.68
N THR A 93 -3.46 1.79 -12.65
CA THR A 93 -4.23 2.39 -13.74
C THR A 93 -4.93 1.33 -14.60
N TYR A 94 -4.28 0.18 -14.80
CA TYR A 94 -4.86 -0.96 -15.49
C TYR A 94 -6.05 -1.54 -14.72
N VAL A 95 -5.88 -1.83 -13.43
CA VAL A 95 -6.95 -2.39 -12.58
C VAL A 95 -8.14 -1.44 -12.47
N GLU A 96 -7.91 -0.14 -12.32
CA GLU A 96 -8.98 0.87 -12.30
C GLU A 96 -9.78 0.91 -13.61
N ARG A 97 -9.12 0.73 -14.75
CA ARG A 97 -9.78 0.62 -16.05
C ARG A 97 -10.60 -0.66 -16.16
N ALA A 98 -10.04 -1.81 -15.79
CA ALA A 98 -10.75 -3.09 -15.81
C ALA A 98 -12.03 -3.03 -14.95
N ARG A 99 -11.95 -2.47 -13.74
CA ARG A 99 -13.11 -2.26 -12.87
C ARG A 99 -14.19 -1.36 -13.49
N ARG A 100 -13.80 -0.25 -14.11
CA ARG A 100 -14.75 0.65 -14.79
C ARG A 100 -15.47 -0.02 -15.97
N LEU A 101 -14.85 -1.02 -16.59
CA LEU A 101 -15.41 -1.82 -17.67
C LEU A 101 -16.28 -2.99 -17.16
N GLY A 102 -16.41 -3.16 -15.84
CA GLY A 102 -17.18 -4.27 -15.25
C GLY A 102 -16.47 -5.63 -15.33
N LEU A 103 -15.17 -5.65 -15.62
CA LEU A 103 -14.38 -6.87 -15.69
C LEU A 103 -14.07 -7.43 -14.30
N THR A 104 -14.09 -8.75 -14.19
CA THR A 104 -13.70 -9.45 -12.96
C THR A 104 -12.18 -9.42 -12.77
N GLU A 105 -11.73 -9.79 -11.57
CA GLU A 105 -10.30 -10.00 -11.30
C GLU A 105 -9.70 -11.06 -12.23
N ALA A 106 -10.44 -12.13 -12.52
CA ALA A 106 -10.01 -13.19 -13.43
C ALA A 106 -9.81 -12.67 -14.86
N ASP A 107 -10.75 -11.86 -15.36
CA ASP A 107 -10.65 -11.25 -16.71
C ASP A 107 -9.44 -10.31 -16.80
N ALA A 108 -9.23 -9.50 -15.76
CA ALA A 108 -8.10 -8.58 -15.70
C ALA A 108 -6.76 -9.34 -15.67
N LEU A 109 -6.68 -10.42 -14.90
CA LEU A 109 -5.47 -11.23 -14.84
C LEU A 109 -5.18 -11.90 -16.19
N ALA A 110 -6.20 -12.48 -16.83
CA ALA A 110 -6.08 -13.13 -18.13
C ALA A 110 -5.56 -12.16 -19.20
N ALA A 111 -6.12 -10.95 -19.27
CA ALA A 111 -5.71 -9.94 -20.25
C ALA A 111 -4.26 -9.47 -20.07
N VAL A 112 -3.77 -9.31 -18.84
CA VAL A 112 -2.34 -8.98 -18.60
C VAL A 112 -1.44 -10.16 -18.97
N GLN A 113 -1.85 -11.38 -18.65
CA GLN A 113 -1.08 -12.58 -19.01
C GLN A 113 -0.97 -12.75 -20.53
N ASP A 114 -2.04 -12.47 -21.29
CA ASP A 114 -2.02 -12.47 -22.76
C ASP A 114 -1.08 -11.41 -23.31
N ALA A 115 -1.15 -10.17 -22.79
CA ALA A 115 -0.26 -9.09 -23.19
C ALA A 115 1.22 -9.42 -22.91
N LEU A 116 1.53 -9.99 -21.74
CA LEU A 116 2.88 -10.42 -21.37
C LEU A 116 3.38 -11.55 -22.28
N ARG A 117 2.53 -12.53 -22.60
CA ARG A 117 2.88 -13.61 -23.55
C ARG A 117 3.21 -13.03 -24.93
N ALA A 118 2.42 -12.09 -25.44
CA ALA A 118 2.67 -11.45 -26.72
C ALA A 118 3.97 -10.63 -26.73
N ALA A 119 4.29 -9.94 -25.63
CA ALA A 119 5.45 -9.04 -25.55
C ALA A 119 6.79 -9.77 -25.29
N TYR A 120 6.80 -10.88 -24.56
CA TYR A 120 8.03 -11.55 -24.11
C TYR A 120 8.27 -12.93 -24.73
N ARG A 121 7.34 -13.47 -25.54
CA ARG A 121 7.53 -14.72 -26.28
C ARG A 121 7.53 -14.53 -27.81
N GLY A 122 7.50 -13.29 -28.29
CA GLY A 122 7.80 -12.93 -29.67
C GLY A 122 9.26 -12.53 -29.80
#